data_AF-I3UHR4-F1
#
_entry.id   AF-I3UHR4-F1
#
_cell.length_a   1.000
_cell.length_b   1.000
_cell.length_c   1.000
_cell.angle_alpha   90.00
_cell.angle_beta   90.00
_cell.angle_gamma   90.00
#
_symmetry.space_group_name_H-M   'P 1'
#
loop_
_entity.id
_entity.type
_entity.pdbx_description
1 polymer ?
#
loop_
_entity_poly.entity_id
_entity_poly.type
_entity_poly.pdbx_seq_one_letter_code
_entity_poly.pdbx_strand_id
1 'polypeptide(L)'
;MLTGATEPARALAAAQKQAQQWSASALFERVDLHVATDLDQLRQELRRMDQAGLPPQARQALARDPQAWFGQRAQRIMSPLGEQTLIAADQDWLGFAAQLSGKLQAGAAVHYDIASNTMQVQADNRTWYLMRAQLTGTDQRGRDEQLLALIDQTQQQAAQQEVRVLMAGGAIYSAQGKAEGGQESTWMSITGSTLTVLFLLLMFRSSRILLLALPVAAGLLAGFAACIALLGSIHILTLIIGTSLVGWWLIFRCIGSATPRLMPGGSPGQPSGALRVPLSSVWPLPLPVTCSCC
;
A
#
# COMPACT_ATOMS: atom_id res chain seq x y z
N MET A 1 0.15 11.04 -11.56
CA MET A 1 1.26 12.01 -11.59
C MET A 1 0.79 13.26 -12.28
N LEU A 2 1.21 14.42 -11.81
CA LEU A 2 0.88 15.73 -12.35
C LEU A 2 2.18 16.48 -12.67
N THR A 3 2.25 17.08 -13.85
CA THR A 3 3.44 17.80 -14.34
C THR A 3 3.01 19.20 -14.77
N GLY A 4 3.47 20.22 -14.06
CA GLY A 4 2.99 21.59 -14.23
C GLY A 4 4.10 22.61 -14.43
N ALA A 5 3.90 23.51 -15.37
CA ALA A 5 4.74 24.69 -15.59
C ALA A 5 3.86 25.92 -15.90
N THR A 6 4.45 27.10 -15.83
CA THR A 6 3.80 28.36 -16.25
C THR A 6 3.56 28.40 -17.76
N GLU A 7 4.44 27.76 -18.54
CA GLU A 7 4.31 27.64 -20.00
C GLU A 7 3.73 26.26 -20.37
N PRO A 8 2.58 26.19 -21.05
CA PRO A 8 1.89 24.91 -21.32
C PRO A 8 2.69 24.01 -22.25
N ALA A 9 3.35 24.57 -23.28
CA ALA A 9 4.17 23.80 -24.22
C ALA A 9 5.35 23.10 -23.53
N ARG A 10 5.97 23.79 -22.57
CA ARG A 10 7.09 23.24 -21.77
C ARG A 10 6.62 22.13 -20.85
N ALA A 11 5.49 22.32 -20.18
CA ALA A 11 4.90 21.30 -19.32
C ALA A 11 4.51 20.05 -20.12
N LEU A 12 3.93 20.21 -21.32
CA LEU A 12 3.59 19.10 -22.20
C LEU A 12 4.84 18.34 -22.68
N ALA A 13 5.88 19.04 -23.13
CA ALA A 13 7.13 18.41 -23.57
C ALA A 13 7.81 17.63 -22.42
N ALA A 14 7.82 18.19 -21.21
CA ALA A 14 8.33 17.49 -20.03
C ALA A 14 7.49 16.24 -19.69
N ALA A 15 6.16 16.35 -19.73
CA ALA A 15 5.26 15.23 -19.49
C ALA A 15 5.47 14.09 -20.51
N GLN A 16 5.63 14.43 -21.79
CA GLN A 16 5.90 13.46 -22.85
C GLN A 16 7.23 12.74 -22.65
N LYS A 17 8.30 13.49 -22.31
CA LYS A 17 9.61 12.90 -22.01
C LYS A 17 9.55 11.96 -20.81
N GLN A 18 8.83 12.34 -19.76
CA GLN A 18 8.64 11.52 -18.58
C GLN A 18 7.84 10.25 -18.88
N ALA A 19 6.77 10.35 -19.68
CA ALA A 19 6.00 9.19 -20.11
C ALA A 19 6.85 8.19 -20.93
N GLN A 20 7.75 8.69 -21.79
CA GLN A 20 8.71 7.85 -22.52
C GLN A 20 9.71 7.17 -21.58
N GLN A 21 10.26 7.90 -20.62
CA GLN A 21 11.20 7.33 -19.65
C GLN A 21 10.54 6.25 -18.77
N TRP A 22 9.30 6.48 -18.35
CA TRP A 22 8.56 5.55 -17.51
C TRP A 22 8.10 4.31 -18.28
N SER A 23 7.67 4.46 -19.54
CA SER A 23 7.39 3.30 -20.39
C SER A 23 8.64 2.48 -20.70
N ALA A 24 9.81 3.12 -20.82
CA ALA A 24 11.09 2.43 -21.03
C ALA A 24 11.63 1.70 -19.80
N SER A 25 11.18 2.03 -18.58
CA SER A 25 11.71 1.42 -17.35
C SER A 25 11.23 -0.01 -17.11
N ALA A 26 10.26 -0.51 -17.89
CA ALA A 26 9.63 -1.83 -17.76
C ALA A 26 8.98 -2.12 -16.38
N LEU A 27 8.95 -1.14 -15.47
CA LEU A 27 8.30 -1.24 -14.15
C LEU A 27 6.77 -1.09 -14.24
N PHE A 28 6.29 -0.49 -15.33
CA PHE A 28 4.90 -0.15 -15.54
C PHE A 28 4.29 -0.98 -16.65
N GLU A 29 3.11 -1.53 -16.39
CA GLU A 29 2.30 -2.23 -17.39
C GLU A 29 1.64 -1.24 -18.35
N ARG A 30 1.24 -0.07 -17.82
CA ARG A 30 0.56 0.96 -18.60
C ARG A 30 0.97 2.36 -18.15
N VAL A 31 1.32 3.21 -19.11
CA VAL A 31 1.63 4.64 -18.89
C VAL A 31 0.78 5.46 -19.85
N ASP A 32 -0.30 6.04 -19.33
CA ASP A 32 -1.25 6.86 -20.07
C ASP A 32 -0.98 8.34 -19.79
N LEU A 33 -0.39 9.05 -20.75
CA LEU A 33 -0.40 10.52 -20.80
C LEU A 33 -1.55 11.05 -21.65
N HIS A 34 -1.77 10.38 -22.78
CA HIS A 34 -2.90 10.66 -23.67
C HIS A 34 -4.09 9.81 -23.25
N VAL A 35 -5.29 10.34 -23.47
CA VAL A 35 -6.51 9.60 -23.19
C VAL A 35 -6.70 8.54 -24.28
N ALA A 36 -6.11 7.37 -24.07
CA ALA A 36 -6.30 6.18 -24.91
C ALA A 36 -7.53 5.38 -24.42
N THR A 37 -8.62 6.07 -24.10
CA THR A 37 -9.85 5.41 -23.67
C THR A 37 -10.64 5.00 -24.89
N ASP A 38 -11.11 3.76 -24.90
CA ASP A 38 -12.13 3.31 -25.83
C ASP A 38 -13.41 4.15 -25.59
N LEU A 39 -13.66 5.10 -26.50
CA LEU A 39 -14.82 5.99 -26.45
C LEU A 39 -16.12 5.18 -26.41
N ASP A 40 -16.15 3.96 -26.95
CA ASP A 40 -17.34 3.11 -26.92
C ASP A 40 -17.66 2.60 -25.52
N GLN A 41 -16.66 2.26 -24.70
CA GLN A 41 -16.87 1.90 -23.30
C GLN A 41 -17.41 3.08 -22.49
N LEU A 42 -16.81 4.28 -22.66
CA LEU A 42 -17.29 5.47 -21.97
C LEU A 42 -18.73 5.82 -22.40
N ARG A 43 -19.07 5.68 -23.68
CA ARG A 43 -20.45 5.84 -24.17
C ARG A 43 -21.40 4.83 -23.53
N GLN A 44 -20.99 3.58 -23.33
CA GLN A 44 -21.83 2.58 -22.65
C GLN A 44 -22.06 2.92 -21.18
N GLU A 45 -21.04 3.40 -20.47
CA GLU A 45 -21.17 3.83 -19.07
C GLU A 45 -22.08 5.06 -18.92
N LEU A 46 -21.87 6.09 -19.75
CA LEU A 46 -22.73 7.28 -19.76
C LEU A 46 -24.19 6.94 -20.08
N ARG A 47 -24.44 5.99 -21.01
CA ARG A 47 -25.79 5.49 -21.30
C ARG A 47 -26.45 4.81 -20.11
N ARG A 48 -25.70 4.06 -19.30
CA ARG A 48 -26.24 3.46 -18.06
C ARG A 48 -26.59 4.54 -17.03
N MET A 49 -25.77 5.59 -16.93
CA MET A 49 -26.01 6.71 -16.01
C MET A 49 -27.19 7.59 -16.43
N ASP A 50 -27.48 7.69 -17.73
CA ASP A 50 -28.60 8.47 -18.27
C ASP A 50 -29.95 8.04 -17.66
N GLN A 51 -30.16 6.73 -17.53
CA GLN A 51 -31.40 6.16 -16.98
C GLN A 51 -31.64 6.49 -15.49
N ALA A 52 -30.58 6.85 -14.75
CA ALA A 52 -30.64 7.14 -13.32
C ALA A 52 -30.40 8.62 -12.97
N GLY A 53 -29.95 9.43 -13.94
CA GLY A 53 -29.16 10.64 -13.66
C GLY A 53 -29.84 11.98 -13.92
N LEU A 54 -31.15 12.04 -14.19
CA LEU A 54 -31.77 13.30 -14.61
C LEU A 54 -31.71 14.37 -13.51
N PRO A 55 -30.99 15.50 -13.72
CA PRO A 55 -30.88 16.54 -12.71
C PRO A 55 -32.26 17.10 -12.35
N PRO A 56 -32.50 17.50 -11.08
CA PRO A 56 -33.79 18.06 -10.67
C PRO A 56 -34.18 19.30 -11.47
N GLN A 57 -33.21 20.10 -11.90
CA GLN A 57 -33.44 21.26 -12.78
C GLN A 57 -33.96 20.85 -14.16
N ALA A 58 -33.42 19.78 -14.76
CA ALA A 58 -33.88 19.28 -16.05
C ALA A 58 -35.30 18.70 -15.94
N ARG A 59 -35.60 17.99 -14.84
CA ARG A 59 -36.96 17.51 -14.53
C ARG A 59 -37.97 18.66 -14.42
N GLN A 60 -37.60 19.74 -13.73
CA GLN A 60 -38.47 20.92 -13.58
C GLN A 60 -38.67 21.67 -14.91
N ALA A 61 -37.63 21.80 -15.73
CA ALA A 61 -37.71 22.42 -17.04
C ALA A 61 -38.65 21.62 -17.97
N LEU A 62 -38.47 20.30 -18.01
CA LEU A 62 -39.31 19.40 -18.81
C LEU A 62 -40.78 19.38 -18.33
N ALA A 63 -41.00 19.47 -17.00
CA ALA A 63 -42.35 19.54 -16.44
C ALA A 63 -43.05 20.89 -16.68
N ARG A 64 -42.29 21.99 -16.82
CA ARG A 64 -42.85 23.34 -16.99
C ARG A 64 -43.12 23.67 -18.45
N ASP A 65 -42.20 23.35 -19.35
CA ASP A 65 -42.35 23.62 -20.79
C ASP A 65 -41.64 22.55 -21.64
N PRO A 66 -42.34 21.44 -21.96
CA PRO A 66 -41.75 20.38 -22.78
C PRO A 66 -41.51 20.82 -24.23
N GLN A 67 -42.33 21.74 -24.77
CA GLN A 67 -42.20 22.16 -26.17
C GLN A 67 -40.92 22.98 -26.39
N ALA A 68 -40.60 23.88 -25.45
CA ALA A 68 -39.35 24.64 -25.50
C ALA A 68 -38.11 23.72 -25.41
N TRP A 69 -38.16 22.68 -24.58
CA TRP A 69 -37.05 21.71 -24.45
C TRP A 69 -36.74 21.01 -25.78
N PHE A 70 -37.77 20.44 -26.41
CA PHE A 70 -37.60 19.73 -27.69
C PHE A 70 -37.25 20.67 -28.84
N GLY A 71 -37.80 21.89 -28.86
CA GLY A 71 -37.45 22.91 -29.86
C GLY A 71 -35.97 23.29 -29.81
N GLN A 72 -35.44 23.56 -28.61
CA GLN A 72 -34.01 23.87 -28.44
C GLN A 72 -33.12 22.67 -28.80
N ARG A 73 -33.54 21.45 -28.46
CA ARG A 73 -32.78 20.23 -28.80
C ARG A 73 -32.72 20.01 -30.31
N ALA A 74 -33.84 20.15 -31.03
CA ALA A 74 -33.89 20.00 -32.48
C ALA A 74 -32.97 21.01 -33.18
N GLN A 75 -32.99 22.28 -32.74
CA GLN A 75 -32.09 23.31 -33.26
C GLN A 75 -30.61 22.97 -33.05
N ARG A 76 -30.25 22.39 -31.89
CA ARG A 76 -28.86 21.97 -31.61
C ARG A 76 -28.41 20.79 -32.48
N ILE A 77 -29.27 19.79 -32.66
CA ILE A 77 -28.95 18.61 -33.50
C ILE A 77 -28.80 19.01 -34.97
N MET A 78 -29.60 19.97 -35.43
CA MET A 78 -29.55 20.46 -36.82
C MET A 78 -28.40 21.45 -37.08
N SER A 79 -27.72 21.93 -36.04
CA SER A 79 -26.60 22.86 -36.19
C SER A 79 -25.31 22.11 -36.57
N PRO A 80 -24.61 22.49 -37.65
CA PRO A 80 -23.33 21.88 -38.03
C PRO A 80 -22.20 22.19 -37.03
N LEU A 81 -22.37 23.22 -36.20
CA LEU A 81 -21.50 23.58 -35.08
C LEU A 81 -22.16 23.30 -33.72
N GLY A 82 -23.19 22.45 -33.71
CA GLY A 82 -23.91 22.06 -32.50
C GLY A 82 -23.01 21.37 -31.46
N GLU A 83 -23.54 21.15 -30.25
CA GLU A 83 -22.80 20.55 -29.14
C GLU A 83 -22.09 19.25 -29.56
N GLN A 84 -20.76 19.26 -29.48
CA GLN A 84 -19.90 18.09 -29.69
C GLN A 84 -20.05 17.14 -28.49
N THR A 85 -21.22 16.51 -28.39
CA THR A 85 -21.50 15.50 -27.37
C THR A 85 -20.81 14.18 -27.72
N LEU A 86 -20.34 13.47 -26.69
CA LEU A 86 -19.69 12.16 -26.83
C LEU A 86 -20.66 11.07 -27.35
N ILE A 87 -21.97 11.30 -27.23
CA ILE A 87 -23.04 10.38 -27.61
C ILE A 87 -23.81 10.96 -28.80
N ALA A 88 -23.96 10.16 -29.85
CA ALA A 88 -24.65 10.56 -31.07
C ALA A 88 -26.16 10.77 -30.83
N ALA A 89 -26.76 11.64 -31.65
CA ALA A 89 -28.15 12.08 -31.48
C ALA A 89 -29.19 10.95 -31.71
N ASP A 90 -28.82 9.91 -32.46
CA ASP A 90 -29.61 8.68 -32.64
C ASP A 90 -29.79 7.90 -31.33
N GLN A 91 -28.81 8.01 -30.44
CA GLN A 91 -28.76 7.29 -29.17
C GLN A 91 -29.24 8.13 -27.99
N ASP A 92 -29.14 9.46 -28.07
CA ASP A 92 -29.65 10.41 -27.07
C ASP A 92 -30.57 11.44 -27.74
N TRP A 93 -31.78 11.00 -28.14
CA TRP A 93 -32.82 11.88 -28.66
C TRP A 93 -33.13 13.00 -27.66
N LEU A 94 -33.31 12.63 -26.38
CA LEU A 94 -33.83 13.52 -25.34
C LEU A 94 -32.80 14.57 -24.87
N GLY A 95 -31.50 14.35 -25.14
CA GLY A 95 -30.40 15.26 -24.82
C GLY A 95 -29.97 15.21 -23.36
N PHE A 96 -30.32 14.14 -22.65
CA PHE A 96 -30.08 14.03 -21.21
C PHE A 96 -28.63 13.69 -20.90
N ALA A 97 -28.03 12.80 -21.69
CA ALA A 97 -26.63 12.45 -21.55
C ALA A 97 -25.72 13.63 -21.93
N ALA A 98 -26.11 14.43 -22.92
CA ALA A 98 -25.42 15.68 -23.29
C ALA A 98 -25.43 16.71 -22.14
N GLN A 99 -26.56 16.86 -21.44
CA GLN A 99 -26.68 17.74 -20.26
C GLN A 99 -25.84 17.23 -19.08
N LEU A 100 -25.82 15.93 -18.85
CA LEU A 100 -25.01 15.31 -17.80
C LEU A 100 -23.52 15.50 -18.08
N SER A 101 -23.06 15.24 -19.31
CA SER A 101 -21.66 15.42 -19.68
C SER A 101 -21.21 16.88 -19.57
N GLY A 102 -22.06 17.84 -19.97
CA GLY A 102 -21.75 19.26 -19.84
C GLY A 102 -21.56 19.70 -18.38
N LYS A 103 -22.41 19.21 -17.47
CA LYS A 103 -22.25 19.48 -16.02
C LYS A 103 -21.03 18.79 -15.42
N LEU A 104 -20.75 17.56 -15.83
CA LEU A 104 -19.56 16.83 -15.39
C LEU A 104 -18.28 17.55 -15.79
N GLN A 105 -18.23 18.10 -17.01
CA GLN A 105 -17.10 18.90 -17.48
C GLN A 105 -17.01 20.26 -16.77
N ALA A 106 -18.13 20.98 -16.62
CA ALA A 106 -18.14 22.30 -15.98
C ALA A 106 -17.79 22.27 -14.48
N GLY A 107 -18.08 21.17 -13.79
CA GLY A 107 -17.75 20.97 -12.38
C GLY A 107 -16.40 20.26 -12.14
N ALA A 108 -15.77 19.72 -13.17
CA ALA A 108 -14.51 19.01 -13.03
C ALA A 108 -13.34 20.01 -13.03
N ALA A 109 -12.45 19.88 -12.04
CA ALA A 109 -11.16 20.59 -12.07
C ALA A 109 -10.27 20.12 -13.23
N VAL A 110 -10.50 18.90 -13.73
CA VAL A 110 -9.77 18.28 -14.84
C VAL A 110 -10.53 18.52 -16.14
N HIS A 111 -9.89 19.24 -17.06
CA HIS A 111 -10.39 19.53 -18.40
C HIS A 111 -9.66 18.65 -19.41
N TYR A 112 -10.39 18.13 -20.40
CA TYR A 112 -9.80 17.40 -21.51
C TYR A 112 -9.55 18.36 -22.67
N ASP A 113 -8.31 18.45 -23.12
CA ASP A 113 -7.94 19.22 -24.32
C ASP A 113 -7.91 18.28 -25.52
N ILE A 114 -8.76 18.56 -26.50
CA ILE A 114 -8.90 17.77 -27.73
C ILE A 114 -7.66 17.93 -28.62
N ALA A 115 -7.04 19.11 -28.64
CA ALA A 115 -5.91 19.40 -29.53
C ALA A 115 -4.66 18.60 -29.14
N SER A 116 -4.40 18.49 -27.83
CA SER A 116 -3.28 17.72 -27.30
C SER A 116 -3.67 16.30 -26.87
N ASN A 117 -4.96 15.95 -26.86
CA ASN A 117 -5.49 14.67 -26.34
C ASN A 117 -5.01 14.36 -24.91
N THR A 118 -4.91 15.39 -24.06
CA THR A 118 -4.40 15.26 -22.68
C THR A 118 -5.40 15.79 -21.66
N MET A 119 -5.36 15.22 -20.45
CA MET A 119 -6.05 15.77 -19.29
C MET A 119 -5.22 16.89 -18.64
N GLN A 120 -5.81 18.08 -18.55
CA GLN A 120 -5.18 19.30 -18.03
C GLN A 120 -5.95 19.83 -16.82
N VAL A 121 -5.24 20.37 -15.83
CA VAL A 121 -5.80 21.10 -14.70
C VAL A 121 -5.14 22.47 -14.65
N GLN A 122 -5.92 23.54 -14.58
CA GLN A 122 -5.38 24.89 -14.37
C GLN A 122 -5.46 25.23 -12.89
N ALA A 123 -4.30 25.39 -12.25
CA ALA A 123 -4.19 25.77 -10.85
C ALA A 123 -2.90 26.57 -10.62
N ASP A 124 -2.96 27.59 -9.76
CA ASP A 124 -1.82 28.42 -9.38
C ASP A 124 -1.07 29.06 -10.56
N ASN A 125 -1.80 29.55 -11.55
CA ASN A 125 -1.25 30.14 -12.79
C ASN A 125 -0.32 29.18 -13.56
N ARG A 126 -0.59 27.87 -13.46
CA ARG A 126 0.14 26.80 -14.14
C ARG A 126 -0.83 25.83 -14.78
N THR A 127 -0.43 25.28 -15.92
CA THR A 127 -1.14 24.17 -16.56
C THR A 127 -0.51 22.87 -16.12
N TRP A 128 -1.28 22.03 -15.45
CA TRP A 128 -0.86 20.72 -14.97
C TRP A 128 -1.37 19.64 -15.91
N TYR A 129 -0.47 18.80 -16.40
CA TYR A 129 -0.83 17.63 -17.21
C TYR A 129 -0.89 16.40 -16.33
N LEU A 130 -1.98 15.64 -16.44
CA LEU A 130 -2.18 14.40 -15.70
C LEU A 130 -1.62 13.22 -16.50
N MET A 131 -0.72 12.48 -15.86
CA MET A 131 -0.20 11.20 -16.35
C MET A 131 -0.57 10.09 -15.36
N ARG A 132 -1.14 9.00 -15.86
CA ARG A 132 -1.46 7.81 -15.09
C ARG A 132 -0.49 6.70 -15.43
N ALA A 133 0.14 6.11 -14.41
CA ALA A 133 1.01 4.96 -14.57
C ALA A 133 0.51 3.82 -13.67
N GLN A 134 0.42 2.61 -14.22
CA GLN A 134 0.03 1.40 -13.52
C GLN A 134 1.24 0.48 -13.44
N LEU A 135 1.63 0.10 -12.22
CA LEU A 135 2.75 -0.81 -12.01
C LEU A 135 2.37 -2.23 -12.44
N THR A 136 3.36 -2.98 -12.92
CA THR A 136 3.19 -4.39 -13.21
C THR A 136 2.88 -5.17 -11.92
N GLY A 137 1.90 -6.06 -11.97
CA GLY A 137 1.47 -6.87 -10.81
C GLY A 137 2.50 -7.91 -10.33
N THR A 138 3.63 -8.09 -11.02
CA THR A 138 4.67 -9.06 -10.66
C THR A 138 5.56 -8.52 -9.54
N ASP A 139 5.63 -9.25 -8.42
CA ASP A 139 6.43 -8.85 -7.26
C ASP A 139 7.94 -9.14 -7.45
N GLN A 140 8.59 -8.42 -8.37
CA GLN A 140 10.04 -8.51 -8.61
C GLN A 140 10.84 -7.94 -7.43
N ARG A 141 11.89 -8.65 -7.00
CA ARG A 141 12.84 -8.17 -5.97
C ARG A 141 13.49 -6.85 -6.40
N GLY A 142 13.55 -5.87 -5.50
CA GLY A 142 14.14 -4.56 -5.76
C GLY A 142 13.27 -3.58 -6.54
N ARG A 143 12.02 -3.93 -6.89
CA ARG A 143 11.10 -3.01 -7.60
C ARG A 143 10.86 -1.72 -6.83
N ASP A 144 10.69 -1.82 -5.52
CA ASP A 144 10.40 -0.67 -4.65
C ASP A 144 11.59 0.33 -4.67
N GLU A 145 12.82 -0.17 -4.62
CA GLU A 145 14.05 0.62 -4.72
C GLU A 145 14.21 1.25 -6.11
N GLN A 146 13.95 0.48 -7.17
CA GLN A 146 14.00 0.98 -8.55
C GLN A 146 12.93 2.05 -8.81
N LEU A 147 11.73 1.87 -8.25
CA LEU A 147 10.64 2.84 -8.32
C LEU A 147 11.03 4.14 -7.62
N LEU A 148 11.55 4.06 -6.40
CA LEU A 148 12.02 5.23 -5.65
C LEU A 148 13.14 5.97 -6.40
N ALA A 149 14.13 5.24 -6.92
CA ALA A 149 15.21 5.84 -7.71
C ALA A 149 14.70 6.54 -8.98
N LEU A 150 13.73 5.93 -9.68
CA LEU A 150 13.12 6.54 -10.87
C LEU A 150 12.34 7.81 -10.53
N ILE A 151 11.62 7.81 -9.40
CA ILE A 151 10.89 8.97 -8.87
C ILE A 151 11.87 10.10 -8.55
N ASP A 152 12.96 9.81 -7.84
CA ASP A 152 13.99 10.80 -7.49
C ASP A 152 14.65 11.38 -8.73
N GLN A 153 15.02 10.53 -9.70
CA GLN A 153 15.58 10.97 -10.97
C GLN A 153 14.59 11.89 -11.72
N THR A 154 13.30 11.53 -11.73
CA THR A 154 12.25 12.32 -12.39
C THR A 154 12.09 13.69 -11.72
N GLN A 155 12.13 13.76 -10.39
CA GLN A 155 12.06 15.04 -9.66
C GLN A 155 13.29 15.91 -9.91
N GLN A 156 14.49 15.34 -9.91
CA GLN A 156 15.73 16.08 -10.18
C GLN A 156 15.74 16.67 -11.60
N GLN A 157 15.34 15.88 -12.61
CA GLN A 157 15.24 16.38 -13.98
C GLN A 157 14.18 17.47 -14.13
N ALA A 158 13.04 17.33 -13.44
CA ALA A 158 12.01 18.35 -13.46
C ALA A 158 12.47 19.66 -12.82
N ALA A 159 13.22 19.59 -11.71
CA ALA A 159 13.80 20.75 -11.06
C ALA A 159 14.78 21.50 -11.98
N GLN A 160 15.57 20.79 -12.79
CA GLN A 160 16.47 21.40 -13.79
C GLN A 160 15.72 22.12 -14.92
N GLN A 161 14.47 21.72 -15.20
CA GLN A 161 13.65 22.28 -16.28
C GLN A 161 12.64 23.33 -15.79
N GLU A 162 12.73 23.73 -14.51
CA GLU A 162 11.74 24.59 -13.83
C GLU A 162 10.30 24.06 -13.89
N VAL A 163 10.15 22.74 -14.05
CA VAL A 163 8.86 22.06 -14.08
C VAL A 163 8.56 21.47 -12.71
N ARG A 164 7.33 21.63 -12.24
CA ARG A 164 6.89 21.06 -10.96
C ARG A 164 6.21 19.72 -11.22
N VAL A 165 6.65 18.69 -10.50
CA VAL A 165 6.09 17.34 -10.61
C VAL A 165 5.51 16.94 -9.27
N LEU A 166 4.27 16.44 -9.29
CA LEU A 166 3.60 15.86 -8.14
C LEU A 166 3.24 14.41 -8.45
N MET A 167 3.69 13.50 -7.60
CA MET A 167 3.45 12.06 -7.74
C MET A 167 2.72 11.56 -6.51
N ALA A 168 1.67 10.77 -6.74
CA ALA A 168 0.89 10.15 -5.68
C ALA A 168 0.45 8.76 -6.14
N GLY A 169 0.50 7.78 -5.23
CA GLY A 169 0.08 6.41 -5.49
C GLY A 169 0.40 5.48 -4.33
N GLY A 170 -0.44 4.46 -4.11
CA GLY A 170 -0.26 3.49 -3.01
C GLY A 170 1.07 2.72 -3.11
N ALA A 171 1.55 2.43 -4.32
CA ALA A 171 2.86 1.82 -4.54
C ALA A 171 4.01 2.71 -4.06
N ILE A 172 3.90 4.04 -4.21
CA ILE A 172 4.92 4.99 -3.79
C ILE A 172 4.96 5.07 -2.26
N TYR A 173 3.80 5.22 -1.62
CA TYR A 173 3.72 5.28 -0.15
C TYR A 173 4.14 3.97 0.52
N SER A 174 3.80 2.82 -0.06
CA SER A 174 4.25 1.53 0.47
C SER A 174 5.75 1.32 0.30
N ALA A 175 6.34 1.73 -0.83
CA ALA A 175 7.79 1.69 -1.03
C ALA A 175 8.53 2.63 -0.04
N GLN A 176 8.05 3.86 0.13
CA GLN A 176 8.61 4.81 1.10
C GLN A 176 8.50 4.28 2.54
N GLY A 177 7.34 3.78 2.94
CA GLY A 177 7.14 3.21 4.28
C GLY A 177 8.03 2.00 4.56
N LYS A 178 8.32 1.16 3.56
CA LYS A 178 9.29 0.07 3.67
C LYS A 178 10.72 0.58 3.83
N ALA A 179 11.11 1.59 3.04
CA ALA A 179 12.45 2.16 3.08
C ALA A 179 12.75 2.90 4.39
N GLU A 180 11.78 3.67 4.89
CA GLU A 180 11.87 4.38 6.18
C GLU A 180 11.87 3.39 7.35
N GLY A 181 10.92 2.46 7.37
CA GLY A 181 10.83 1.44 8.42
C GLY A 181 12.04 0.51 8.48
N GLY A 182 12.65 0.20 7.33
CA GLY A 182 13.87 -0.60 7.26
C GLY A 182 15.08 0.11 7.90
N GLN A 183 15.27 1.40 7.61
CA GLN A 183 16.38 2.16 8.17
C GLN A 183 16.19 2.41 9.67
N GLU A 184 14.99 2.78 10.10
CA GLU A 184 14.69 3.01 11.52
C GLU A 184 14.83 1.72 12.35
N SER A 185 14.29 0.61 11.84
CA SER A 185 14.42 -0.70 12.49
C SER A 185 15.87 -1.16 12.59
N THR A 186 16.68 -0.89 11.57
CA THR A 186 18.11 -1.23 11.58
C THR A 186 18.86 -0.42 12.64
N TRP A 187 18.61 0.89 12.74
CA TRP A 187 19.23 1.74 13.76
C TRP A 187 18.82 1.36 15.18
N MET A 188 17.53 1.06 15.40
CA MET A 188 17.05 0.59 16.70
C MET A 188 17.64 -0.77 17.07
N SER A 189 17.72 -1.70 16.11
CA SER A 189 18.26 -3.04 16.33
C SER A 189 19.77 -3.04 16.59
N ILE A 190 20.54 -2.23 15.85
CA ILE A 190 21.99 -2.08 16.08
C ILE A 190 22.24 -1.50 17.48
N THR A 191 21.49 -0.46 17.85
CA THR A 191 21.63 0.17 19.16
C THR A 191 21.26 -0.80 20.28
N GLY A 192 20.12 -1.50 20.17
CA GLY A 192 19.68 -2.49 21.15
C GLY A 192 20.63 -3.68 21.26
N SER A 193 21.15 -4.19 20.14
CA SER A 193 22.12 -5.28 20.14
C SER A 193 23.44 -4.87 20.77
N THR A 194 23.95 -3.67 20.42
CA THR A 194 25.19 -3.14 20.98
C THR A 194 25.08 -2.92 22.48
N LEU A 195 23.96 -2.34 22.93
CA LEU A 195 23.70 -2.12 24.35
C LEU A 195 23.58 -3.43 25.12
N THR A 196 22.92 -4.45 24.55
CA THR A 196 22.81 -5.78 25.15
C THR A 196 24.18 -6.45 25.32
N VAL A 197 25.01 -6.40 24.27
CA VAL A 197 26.39 -6.94 24.31
C VAL A 197 27.24 -6.18 25.33
N LEU A 198 27.14 -4.86 25.36
CA LEU A 198 27.85 -4.02 26.32
C LEU A 198 27.41 -4.29 27.77
N PHE A 199 26.11 -4.46 28.00
CA PHE A 199 25.55 -4.80 29.30
C PHE A 199 26.04 -6.16 29.79
N LEU A 200 26.03 -7.18 28.92
CA LEU A 200 26.61 -8.49 29.21
C LEU A 200 28.11 -8.39 29.54
N LEU A 201 28.86 -7.59 28.77
CA LEU A 201 30.29 -7.32 29.03
C LEU A 201 30.52 -6.68 30.40
N LEU A 202 29.71 -5.67 30.75
CA LEU A 202 29.78 -4.97 32.04
C LEU A 202 29.39 -5.86 33.21
N MET A 203 28.33 -6.67 33.06
CA MET A 203 27.83 -7.55 34.11
C MET A 203 28.79 -8.70 34.40
N PHE A 204 29.44 -9.25 33.36
CA PHE A 204 30.29 -10.43 33.52
C PHE A 204 31.77 -10.16 33.71
N ARG A 205 32.30 -8.96 33.35
CA ARG A 205 33.63 -8.34 33.64
C ARG A 205 34.86 -9.26 33.86
N SER A 206 34.82 -10.49 33.37
CA SER A 206 35.80 -11.57 33.60
C SER A 206 36.07 -12.21 32.25
N SER A 207 37.30 -12.04 31.76
CA SER A 207 37.79 -12.50 30.45
C SER A 207 37.60 -14.00 30.19
N ARG A 208 37.41 -14.80 31.24
CA ARG A 208 37.11 -16.24 31.13
C ARG A 208 35.68 -16.54 30.67
N ILE A 209 34.72 -15.67 30.99
CA ILE A 209 33.32 -15.85 30.59
C ILE A 209 33.14 -15.47 29.10
N LEU A 210 33.93 -14.53 28.59
CA LEU A 210 33.96 -14.18 27.17
C LEU A 210 34.39 -15.37 26.28
N LEU A 211 35.36 -16.16 26.75
CA LEU A 211 35.80 -17.41 26.12
C LEU A 211 34.69 -18.48 26.12
N LEU A 212 33.84 -18.53 27.14
CA LEU A 212 32.67 -19.42 27.17
C LEU A 212 31.48 -18.90 26.35
N ALA A 213 31.39 -17.60 26.13
CA ALA A 213 30.32 -16.97 25.35
C ALA A 213 30.57 -17.09 23.83
N LEU A 214 31.83 -17.16 23.40
CA LEU A 214 32.20 -17.28 21.98
C LEU A 214 31.55 -18.48 21.27
N PRO A 215 31.56 -19.70 21.84
CA PRO A 215 30.90 -20.86 21.26
C PRO A 215 29.37 -20.71 21.18
N VAL A 216 28.77 -20.04 22.16
CA VAL A 216 27.31 -19.79 22.19
C VAL A 216 26.93 -18.78 21.12
N ALA A 217 27.70 -17.69 20.98
CA ALA A 217 27.51 -16.70 19.94
C ALA A 217 27.73 -17.30 18.54
N ALA A 218 28.78 -18.11 18.37
CA ALA A 218 29.04 -18.84 17.12
C ALA A 218 27.91 -19.82 16.79
N GLY A 219 27.38 -20.54 17.77
CA GLY A 219 26.22 -21.43 17.60
C GLY A 219 24.96 -20.67 17.21
N LEU A 220 24.72 -19.49 17.79
CA LEU A 220 23.58 -18.64 17.47
C LEU A 220 23.68 -18.09 16.03
N LEU A 221 24.87 -17.59 15.64
CA LEU A 221 25.13 -17.08 14.30
C LEU A 221 25.05 -18.18 13.24
N ALA A 222 25.62 -19.36 13.52
CA ALA A 222 25.54 -20.51 12.63
C ALA A 222 24.09 -20.99 12.47
N GLY A 223 23.31 -21.04 13.56
CA GLY A 223 21.89 -21.36 13.52
C GLY A 223 21.08 -20.34 12.71
N PHE A 224 21.35 -19.05 12.90
CA PHE A 224 20.71 -17.98 12.13
C PHE A 224 21.05 -18.06 10.63
N ALA A 225 22.32 -18.28 10.29
CA ALA A 225 22.77 -18.46 8.91
C ALA A 225 22.13 -19.70 8.26
N ALA A 226 22.02 -20.82 8.99
CA ALA A 226 21.37 -22.03 8.51
C ALA A 226 19.87 -21.81 8.26
N CYS A 227 19.18 -21.07 9.14
CA CYS A 227 17.77 -20.72 8.94
C CYS A 227 17.55 -19.88 7.67
N ILE A 228 18.43 -18.91 7.40
CA ILE A 228 18.36 -18.11 6.17
C ILE A 228 18.63 -18.97 4.94
N ALA A 229 19.64 -19.84 4.99
CA ALA A 229 20.02 -20.70 3.87
C ALA A 229 18.94 -21.74 3.52
N LEU A 230 18.24 -22.29 4.52
CA LEU A 230 17.22 -23.33 4.31
C LEU A 230 15.87 -22.77 3.87
N LEU A 231 15.47 -21.59 4.36
CA LEU A 231 14.14 -21.04 4.09
C LEU A 231 14.11 -19.93 3.04
N GLY A 232 15.24 -19.30 2.70
CA GLY A 232 15.34 -18.24 1.68
C GLY A 232 14.58 -16.94 1.99
N SER A 233 13.67 -16.96 2.97
CA SER A 233 12.86 -15.86 3.46
C SER A 233 12.50 -16.10 4.93
N ILE A 234 12.62 -15.07 5.77
CA ILE A 234 12.34 -15.18 7.21
C ILE A 234 10.83 -15.16 7.40
N HIS A 235 10.23 -16.34 7.55
CA HIS A 235 8.86 -16.43 8.04
C HIS A 235 8.84 -16.30 9.57
N ILE A 236 8.06 -15.34 10.06
CA ILE A 236 7.91 -15.05 11.50
C ILE A 236 7.48 -16.32 12.29
N LEU A 237 6.75 -17.23 11.66
CA LEU A 237 6.27 -18.48 12.27
C LEU A 237 7.41 -19.42 12.69
N THR A 238 8.50 -19.54 11.91
CA THR A 238 9.61 -20.44 12.28
C THR A 238 10.41 -19.90 13.46
N LEU A 239 10.51 -18.57 13.59
CA LEU A 239 11.13 -17.92 14.74
C LEU A 239 10.35 -18.18 16.04
N ILE A 240 9.02 -18.15 15.97
CA ILE A 240 8.16 -18.42 17.13
C ILE A 240 8.25 -19.90 17.55
N ILE A 241 8.21 -20.83 16.59
CA ILE A 241 8.34 -22.27 16.88
C ILE A 241 9.72 -22.58 17.45
N GLY A 242 10.79 -22.00 16.89
CA GLY A 242 12.16 -22.20 17.35
C GLY A 242 12.37 -21.70 18.79
N THR A 243 11.89 -20.50 19.12
CA THR A 243 12.02 -19.95 20.48
C THR A 243 11.22 -20.76 21.51
N SER A 244 10.03 -21.23 21.14
CA SER A 244 9.22 -22.10 22.01
C SER A 244 9.88 -23.47 22.25
N LEU A 245 10.55 -24.05 21.25
CA LEU A 245 11.25 -25.33 21.37
C LEU A 245 12.51 -25.23 22.25
N VAL A 246 13.29 -24.16 22.10
CA VAL A 246 14.47 -23.91 22.95
C VAL A 246 14.05 -23.69 24.40
N GLY A 247 12.96 -22.94 24.63
CA GLY A 247 12.38 -22.75 25.96
C GLY A 247 11.98 -24.07 26.63
N TRP A 248 11.33 -24.97 25.88
CA TRP A 248 10.96 -26.30 26.38
C TRP A 248 12.19 -27.14 26.79
N TRP A 249 13.25 -27.12 25.98
CA TRP A 249 14.48 -27.85 26.28
C TRP A 249 15.19 -27.35 27.55
N LEU A 250 15.23 -26.03 27.74
CA LEU A 250 15.79 -25.41 28.94
C LEU A 250 14.97 -25.75 30.19
N ILE A 251 13.63 -25.67 30.08
CA ILE A 251 12.70 -26.04 31.17
C ILE A 251 12.89 -27.51 31.58
N PHE A 252 12.96 -28.43 30.62
CA PHE A 252 13.15 -29.84 30.90
C PHE A 252 14.49 -30.12 31.61
N ARG A 253 15.58 -29.46 31.18
CA ARG A 253 16.89 -29.61 31.83
C ARG A 253 16.90 -29.04 33.25
N CYS A 254 16.25 -27.91 33.49
CA CYS A 254 16.10 -27.35 34.84
C CYS A 254 15.34 -28.32 35.76
N ILE A 255 14.19 -28.85 35.32
CA ILE A 255 13.39 -29.82 36.10
C ILE A 255 14.18 -31.11 36.38
N GLY A 256 14.87 -31.65 35.37
CA GLY A 256 15.70 -32.86 35.51
C GLY A 256 16.92 -32.68 36.41
N SER A 257 17.52 -31.48 36.44
CA SER A 257 18.65 -31.17 37.32
C SER A 257 18.24 -30.86 38.77
N ALA A 258 16.97 -30.49 38.99
CA ALA A 258 16.40 -30.23 40.32
C ALA A 258 15.91 -31.52 41.01
N THR A 259 15.72 -32.61 40.28
CA THR A 259 15.15 -33.87 40.80
C THR A 259 16.07 -34.81 41.59
N PRO A 260 17.43 -34.75 41.54
CA PRO A 260 18.23 -35.62 42.41
C PRO A 260 18.41 -35.09 43.84
N ARG A 261 17.86 -33.91 44.20
CA ARG A 261 18.04 -33.32 45.55
C ARG A 261 16.84 -33.44 46.49
N LEU A 262 15.74 -34.06 46.08
CA LEU A 262 14.52 -34.19 46.90
C LEU A 262 14.22 -35.61 47.41
N MET A 263 15.10 -36.59 47.20
CA MET A 263 14.94 -37.93 47.80
C MET A 263 16.24 -38.42 48.47
N PRO A 264 16.48 -38.10 49.75
CA PRO A 264 17.34 -38.90 50.58
C PRO A 264 16.56 -40.10 51.14
N GLY A 265 17.03 -41.30 50.85
CA GLY A 265 16.84 -42.49 51.70
C GLY A 265 15.50 -43.18 51.62
N GLY A 266 15.44 -44.27 50.85
CA GLY A 266 14.51 -45.35 51.15
C GLY A 266 14.96 -46.12 52.40
N SER A 267 13.99 -46.52 53.24
CA SER A 267 14.11 -47.71 54.08
C SER A 267 12.88 -48.60 53.80
N PRO A 268 13.05 -49.92 53.59
CA PRO A 268 11.96 -50.80 53.19
C PRO A 268 11.21 -51.29 54.43
N GLY A 269 9.96 -50.87 54.61
CA GLY A 269 9.16 -51.35 55.72
C GLY A 269 7.74 -50.80 55.76
N GLN A 270 6.80 -51.66 55.37
CA GLN A 270 5.38 -51.69 55.77
C GLN A 270 4.35 -50.92 54.92
N PRO A 271 3.24 -51.59 54.50
CA PRO A 271 2.19 -51.01 53.68
C PRO A 271 1.08 -50.38 54.54
N SER A 272 0.29 -49.52 53.91
CA SER A 272 -1.04 -49.00 54.30
C SER A 272 -1.06 -47.54 54.77
N GLY A 273 -1.84 -46.74 54.05
CA GLY A 273 -2.17 -45.37 54.44
C GLY A 273 -2.50 -44.50 53.24
N ALA A 274 -3.58 -44.83 52.53
CA ALA A 274 -4.14 -43.99 51.49
C ALA A 274 -4.43 -42.58 52.05
N LEU A 275 -3.82 -41.55 51.45
CA LEU A 275 -4.34 -40.19 51.55
C LEU A 275 -4.29 -39.54 50.17
N ARG A 276 -5.43 -39.61 49.49
CA ARG A 276 -5.75 -38.79 48.31
C ARG A 276 -5.71 -37.33 48.74
N VAL A 277 -4.84 -36.52 48.14
CA VAL A 277 -4.96 -35.06 48.20
C VAL A 277 -5.77 -34.62 46.96
N PRO A 278 -6.96 -34.03 47.12
CA PRO A 278 -7.81 -33.61 46.01
C PRO A 278 -7.26 -32.36 45.30
N LEU A 279 -7.34 -32.38 43.97
CA LEU A 279 -6.72 -31.47 43.00
C LEU A 279 -7.39 -30.08 42.88
N SER A 280 -8.07 -29.58 43.92
CA SER A 280 -9.04 -28.48 43.77
C SER A 280 -8.70 -27.16 44.50
N SER A 281 -7.47 -26.95 44.97
CA SER A 281 -7.15 -25.78 45.82
C SER A 281 -5.98 -24.89 45.38
N VAL A 282 -5.42 -25.03 44.17
CA VAL A 282 -4.19 -24.31 43.76
C VAL A 282 -4.41 -23.12 42.81
N TRP A 283 -5.65 -22.70 42.49
CA TRP A 283 -5.85 -21.52 41.63
C TRP A 283 -7.00 -20.62 42.04
N PRO A 284 -6.72 -19.39 42.52
CA PRO A 284 -7.65 -18.28 42.41
C PRO A 284 -6.97 -17.12 41.66
N LEU A 285 -7.33 -16.88 40.39
CA LEU A 285 -7.21 -15.57 39.74
C LEU A 285 -8.37 -15.41 38.74
N PRO A 286 -9.11 -14.29 38.78
CA PRO A 286 -10.37 -14.12 38.07
C PRO A 286 -10.16 -13.69 36.61
N LEU A 287 -10.87 -14.34 35.69
CA LEU A 287 -11.09 -13.90 34.31
C LEU A 287 -12.33 -12.99 34.28
N PRO A 288 -12.27 -11.75 33.78
CA PRO A 288 -13.46 -11.06 33.30
C PRO A 288 -13.59 -11.30 31.80
N VAL A 289 -14.46 -12.23 31.41
CA VAL A 289 -15.01 -12.33 30.06
C VAL A 289 -16.52 -12.36 30.17
N THR A 290 -17.15 -11.18 30.14
CA THR A 290 -18.54 -11.03 29.75
C THR A 290 -18.56 -10.42 28.35
N CYS A 291 -18.58 -11.31 27.36
CA CYS A 291 -18.93 -10.97 25.99
C CYS A 291 -20.46 -10.97 25.91
N SER A 292 -21.06 -9.80 25.76
CA SER A 292 -22.48 -9.61 25.51
C SER A 292 -22.69 -9.54 24.00
N CYS A 293 -23.38 -10.52 23.43
CA CYS A 293 -23.95 -10.49 22.08
C CYS A 293 -25.27 -11.26 22.12
N CYS A 294 -26.36 -10.51 22.25
CA CYS A 294 -27.66 -10.75 21.63
C CYS A 294 -28.00 -9.45 20.89
#